data_AF-A0A841HHA9-F1
#
_entry.id   AF-A0A841HHA9-F1
#
_cell.length_a   1.000
_cell.length_b   1.000
_cell.length_c   1.000
_cell.angle_alpha   90.00
_cell.angle_beta   90.00
_cell.angle_gamma   90.00
#
_symmetry.space_group_name_H-M   'P 1'
#
loop_
_entity.id
_entity.type
_entity.pdbx_description
1 polymer ?
#
loop_
_entity_poly.entity_id
_entity_poly.type
_entity_poly.pdbx_seq_one_letter_code
_entity_poly.pdbx_strand_id
1 'polypeptide(L)'
;MSLALRQRVVDWLDDNYHFGDTEALLAGDDEKSFLRNGILDSLGFVKLMLFLEDTFTVRIDRKDVRPENFDSLGKIVRYISVLPGYREPA
;
A
#
# COMPACT_ATOMS: atom_id res chain seq x y z
N MET A 1 6.79 -0.12 12.58
CA MET A 1 5.87 -0.30 11.44
C MET A 1 4.53 0.26 11.89
N SER A 2 3.94 1.21 11.16
CA SER A 2 2.66 1.80 11.58
C SER A 2 1.53 0.79 11.29
N LEU A 3 0.91 0.28 12.36
CA LEU A 3 -0.20 -0.69 12.26
C LEU A 3 -1.45 -0.05 11.64
N ALA A 4 -1.70 1.22 11.94
CA ALA A 4 -2.85 1.94 11.40
C ALA A 4 -2.73 2.18 9.89
N LEU A 5 -1.53 2.55 9.40
CA LEU A 5 -1.26 2.66 7.97
C LEU A 5 -1.37 1.31 7.27
N ARG A 6 -0.82 0.25 7.88
CA ARG A 6 -0.95 -1.12 7.37
C ARG A 6 -2.42 -1.49 7.19
N GLN A 7 -3.22 -1.30 8.24
CA GLN A 7 -4.65 -1.61 8.21
C GLN A 7 -5.36 -0.80 7.11
N ARG A 8 -5.03 0.49 6.95
CA ARG A 8 -5.65 1.32 5.92
C ARG A 8 -5.40 0.83 4.50
N VAL A 9 -4.21 0.29 4.23
CA VAL A 9 -3.89 -0.33 2.93
C VAL A 9 -4.67 -1.63 2.75
N VAL A 10 -4.76 -2.46 3.77
CA VAL A 10 -5.53 -3.72 3.74
C VAL A 10 -7.01 -3.45 3.50
N ASP A 11 -7.61 -2.53 4.25
CA ASP A 11 -9.01 -2.14 4.09
C ASP A 11 -9.30 -1.66 2.66
N TRP A 12 -8.41 -0.85 2.08
CA TRP A 12 -8.58 -0.39 0.71
C TRP A 12 -8.48 -1.53 -0.31
N LEU A 13 -7.57 -2.48 -0.12
CA LEU A 13 -7.44 -3.66 -0.98
C LEU A 13 -8.69 -4.54 -0.89
N ASP A 14 -9.25 -4.72 0.30
CA ASP A 14 -10.50 -5.43 0.48
C ASP A 14 -11.67 -4.72 -0.18
N ASP A 15 -11.80 -3.40 0.00
CA ASP A 15 -12.90 -2.62 -0.57
C ASP A 15 -12.87 -2.57 -2.11
N ASN A 16 -11.69 -2.66 -2.73
CA ASN A 16 -11.52 -2.40 -4.16
C ASN A 16 -11.16 -3.62 -5.01
N TYR A 17 -10.57 -4.66 -4.42
CA TYR A 17 -9.96 -5.78 -5.16
C TYR A 17 -10.34 -7.16 -4.62
N HIS A 18 -10.29 -7.35 -3.30
CA HIS A 18 -10.28 -8.68 -2.69
C HIS A 18 -11.46 -9.01 -1.78
N PHE A 19 -12.36 -8.06 -1.55
CA PHE A 19 -13.63 -8.28 -0.83
C PHE A 19 -13.47 -8.99 0.53
N GLY A 20 -12.39 -8.71 1.27
CA GLY A 20 -12.11 -9.28 2.59
C GLY A 20 -11.02 -10.36 2.61
N ASP A 21 -10.49 -10.76 1.44
CA ASP A 21 -9.50 -11.83 1.34
C ASP A 21 -8.03 -11.34 1.38
N THR A 22 -7.77 -10.04 1.54
CA THR A 22 -6.40 -9.50 1.48
C THR A 22 -5.45 -10.16 2.48
N GLU A 23 -5.85 -10.29 3.75
CA GLU A 23 -5.02 -10.95 4.78
C GLU A 23 -4.72 -12.41 4.42
N ALA A 24 -5.69 -13.14 3.86
CA ALA A 24 -5.49 -14.51 3.42
C ALA A 24 -4.52 -14.60 2.22
N LEU A 25 -4.63 -13.66 1.27
CA LEU A 25 -3.73 -13.56 0.12
C LEU A 25 -2.30 -13.22 0.53
N LEU A 26 -2.12 -12.38 1.55
CA LEU A 26 -0.81 -12.05 2.12
C LEU A 26 -0.23 -13.21 2.93
N ALA A 27 -1.08 -14.05 3.54
CA ALA A 27 -0.67 -15.17 4.38
C ALA A 27 0.29 -14.77 5.51
N GLY A 28 0.12 -13.55 6.05
CA GLY A 28 0.97 -12.98 7.09
C GLY A 28 2.34 -12.49 6.62
N ASP A 29 2.62 -12.48 5.32
CA ASP A 29 3.85 -11.95 4.74
C ASP A 29 3.62 -10.55 4.13
N ASP A 30 3.93 -9.52 4.91
CA ASP A 30 3.82 -8.12 4.47
C ASP A 30 4.88 -7.74 3.42
N GLU A 31 5.92 -8.56 3.21
CA GLU A 31 6.91 -8.37 2.15
C GLU A 31 6.52 -9.06 0.84
N LYS A 32 5.38 -9.79 0.83
CA LYS A 32 4.83 -10.45 -0.36
C LYS A 32 4.51 -9.43 -1.44
N SER A 33 5.10 -9.67 -2.62
CA SER A 33 4.96 -8.79 -3.78
C SER A 33 3.52 -8.76 -4.30
N PHE A 34 2.92 -7.60 -4.44
CA PHE A 34 1.55 -7.44 -4.90
C PHE A 34 1.42 -7.79 -6.39
N LEU A 35 2.31 -7.24 -7.22
CA LEU A 35 2.29 -7.44 -8.66
C LEU A 35 2.67 -8.88 -9.05
N ARG A 36 3.70 -9.47 -8.41
CA ARG A 36 4.16 -10.83 -8.79
C ARG A 36 3.20 -11.92 -8.35
N ASN A 37 2.47 -11.71 -7.25
CA ASN A 37 1.50 -12.68 -6.75
C ASN A 37 0.09 -12.44 -7.29
N GLY A 38 -0.10 -11.44 -8.17
CA GLY A 38 -1.41 -11.12 -8.75
C GLY A 38 -2.42 -10.56 -7.74
N ILE A 39 -1.93 -10.02 -6.62
CA ILE A 39 -2.76 -9.30 -5.63
C ILE A 39 -3.20 -7.97 -6.27
N LEU A 40 -2.26 -7.24 -6.89
CA LEU A 40 -2.59 -6.06 -7.68
C LEU A 40 -2.16 -6.23 -9.12
N ASP A 41 -2.90 -5.57 -10.00
CA ASP A 41 -2.52 -5.30 -11.37
C ASP A 41 -1.86 -3.91 -11.50
N SER A 42 -1.37 -3.59 -12.69
CA SER A 42 -0.69 -2.31 -12.95
C SER A 42 -1.59 -1.09 -12.78
N LEU A 43 -2.91 -1.21 -13.03
CA LEU A 43 -3.86 -0.12 -12.80
C LEU A 43 -4.21 -0.01 -11.32
N GLY A 44 -4.37 -1.13 -10.62
CA GLY A 44 -4.59 -1.15 -9.18
C GLY A 44 -3.48 -0.49 -8.39
N PHE A 45 -2.25 -0.73 -8.80
CA PHE A 45 -1.08 -0.07 -8.25
C PHE A 45 -1.17 1.47 -8.35
N VAL A 46 -1.61 2.00 -9.49
CA VAL A 46 -1.79 3.45 -9.68
C VAL A 46 -2.93 3.99 -8.83
N LYS A 47 -4.04 3.25 -8.71
CA LYS A 47 -5.17 3.65 -7.86
C LYS A 47 -4.78 3.66 -6.37
N LEU A 48 -4.00 2.68 -5.92
CA LEU A 48 -3.50 2.63 -4.55
C LEU A 48 -2.62 3.84 -4.23
N MET A 49 -1.70 4.21 -5.14
CA MET A 49 -0.91 5.43 -4.96
C MET A 49 -1.78 6.68 -4.80
N LEU A 50 -2.77 6.87 -5.69
CA LEU A 50 -3.67 8.02 -5.62
C LEU A 50 -4.47 8.05 -4.31
N PHE A 51 -4.95 6.89 -3.86
CA PHE A 51 -5.64 6.76 -2.59
C PHE A 51 -4.76 7.14 -1.39
N LEU A 52 -3.49 6.73 -1.39
CA LEU A 52 -2.54 7.04 -0.32
C LEU A 52 -2.17 8.52 -0.30
N GLU A 53 -1.96 9.13 -1.47
CA GLU A 53 -1.72 10.58 -1.58
C GLU A 53 -2.89 11.38 -1.01
N ASP A 54 -4.13 11.03 -1.39
CA ASP A 54 -5.34 11.70 -0.92
C ASP A 54 -5.58 11.47 0.59
N THR A 55 -5.51 10.22 1.03
CA THR A 55 -5.80 9.84 2.43
C THR A 55 -4.83 10.46 3.42
N PHE A 56 -3.54 10.50 3.08
CA PHE A 56 -2.50 10.98 4.00
C PHE A 56 -1.99 12.39 3.68
N THR A 57 -2.56 13.05 2.66
CA THR A 57 -2.10 14.36 2.17
C THR A 57 -0.58 14.38 1.93
N VAL A 58 -0.06 13.26 1.41
CA VAL A 58 1.34 13.08 1.05
C VAL A 58 1.51 13.17 -0.46
N ARG A 59 2.73 13.44 -0.91
CA ARG A 59 3.07 13.44 -2.34
C ARG A 59 3.98 12.26 -2.64
N ILE A 60 3.54 11.38 -3.52
CA ILE A 60 4.29 10.21 -3.97
C ILE A 60 4.89 10.53 -5.34
N ASP A 61 6.22 10.59 -5.43
CA ASP A 61 6.88 10.79 -6.71
C ASP A 61 6.89 9.49 -7.51
N ARG A 62 6.14 9.44 -8.61
CA ARG A 62 6.11 8.30 -9.54
C ARG A 62 7.49 7.93 -10.09
N LYS A 63 8.44 8.87 -10.12
CA LYS A 63 9.82 8.60 -10.53
C LYS A 63 10.62 7.87 -9.45
N ASP A 64 10.19 7.91 -8.20
CA ASP A 64 10.83 7.24 -7.08
C ASP A 64 10.16 5.90 -6.76
N VAL A 65 8.87 5.78 -7.09
CA VAL A 65 8.14 4.50 -6.96
C VAL A 65 8.71 3.45 -7.92
N ARG A 66 9.16 2.34 -7.34
CA ARG A 66 9.67 1.15 -8.02
C ARG A 66 9.08 -0.10 -7.37
N PRO A 67 8.98 -1.22 -8.10
CA PRO A 67 8.58 -2.46 -7.48
C PRO A 67 9.48 -2.86 -6.30
N GLU A 68 10.74 -2.45 -6.34
CA GLU A 68 11.71 -2.73 -5.28
C GLU A 68 11.36 -2.06 -3.94
N ASN A 69 10.73 -0.87 -3.96
CA ASN A 69 10.44 -0.07 -2.77
C ASN A 69 8.94 0.18 -2.49
N PHE A 70 8.03 -0.30 -3.34
CA PHE A 70 6.58 -0.03 -3.20
C PHE A 70 5.66 -1.20 -3.58
N ASP A 71 6.19 -2.39 -3.90
CA ASP A 71 5.40 -3.55 -4.36
C ASP A 71 4.92 -4.48 -3.23
N SER A 72 4.94 -4.06 -1.97
CA SER A 72 4.42 -4.87 -0.88
C SER A 72 3.88 -4.01 0.25
N LEU A 73 3.09 -4.60 1.13
CA LEU A 73 2.48 -3.89 2.25
C LEU A 73 3.54 -3.23 3.14
N GLY A 74 4.55 -3.98 3.55
CA GLY A 74 5.65 -3.50 4.39
C GLY A 74 6.47 -2.40 3.70
N LYS A 75 6.70 -2.51 2.40
CA LYS A 75 7.39 -1.49 1.60
C LYS A 75 6.61 -0.19 1.50
N ILE A 76 5.31 -0.28 1.22
CA ILE A 76 4.41 0.89 1.17
C ILE A 76 4.37 1.58 2.53
N VAL A 77 4.17 0.81 3.61
CA VAL A 77 4.15 1.35 4.98
C VAL A 77 5.45 2.09 5.28
N ARG A 78 6.61 1.49 4.97
CA ARG A 78 7.93 2.12 5.16
C ARG A 78 8.09 3.38 4.32
N TYR A 79 7.70 3.34 3.04
CA TYR A 79 7.82 4.46 2.12
C TYR A 79 7.01 5.66 2.59
N ILE A 80 5.72 5.47 2.87
CA ILE A 80 4.82 6.55 3.29
C ILE A 80 5.23 7.11 4.66
N SER A 81 5.67 6.25 5.59
CA SER A 81 6.06 6.68 6.94
C SER A 81 7.24 7.67 6.97
N VAL A 82 8.07 7.70 5.91
CA VAL A 82 9.22 8.61 5.82
C VAL A 82 8.94 9.85 4.97
N LEU A 83 7.77 9.95 4.33
CA LEU A 83 7.43 11.09 3.49
C LEU A 83 7.21 12.35 4.33
N PRO A 84 7.71 13.52 3.86
CA PRO A 84 7.40 14.79 4.49
C PRO A 84 5.90 15.06 4.37
N GLY A 85 5.25 15.30 5.51
CA GLY A 85 3.82 15.57 5.58
C GLY A 85 2.98 14.40 6.10
N TYR A 86 3.52 13.17 6.12
CA TYR A 86 2.81 12.04 6.73
C TYR A 86 2.47 12.34 8.20
N ARG A 87 1.23 11.99 8.57
CA ARG A 87 0.71 12.00 9.93
C ARG A 87 0.07 10.64 10.14
N GLU A 88 0.37 10.01 11.26
CA GLU A 88 -0.24 8.73 11.60
C GLU A 88 -1.77 8.91 11.65
N PRO A 89 -2.53 8.05 10.96
CA PRO A 89 -3.99 8.10 11.06
C PRO A 89 -4.40 7.85 12.51
N ALA A 90 -5.32 8.68 13.00
CA ALA A 90 -5.85 8.65 14.36
C ALA A 90 -6.70 7.40 14.64
#